data_AF-A0A485JR61-F1
#
_entry.id   AF-A0A485JR61-F1
#
_cell.length_a   1.000
_cell.length_b   1.000
_cell.length_c   1.000
_cell.angle_alpha   90.00
_cell.angle_beta   90.00
_cell.angle_gamma   90.00
#
_symmetry.space_group_name_H-M   'P 1'
#
loop_
_entity.id
_entity.type
_entity.pdbx_description
1 polymer ?
#
loop_
_entity_poly.entity_id
_entity_poly.type
_entity_poly.pdbx_seq_one_letter_code
_entity_poly.pdbx_strand_id
1 'polypeptide(L)'
;MCPALCAEYGCQTLPVPWAGPGSRYTLLFESFVLSWLKISTVDAVRKQLKPSWNAVDGIMIRAVKRGLARIKKPLPACHMNVDEIAFKKGHRYITVISDRDGHALALTDDRGIESLASYLHTLTDGQLLAIKTLSMVSVNGAPY
;
A
#
# COMPACT_ATOMS: atom_id res chain seq x y z
N MET A 1 -14.53 -9.10 -14.33
CA MET A 1 -15.60 -8.92 -15.34
C MET A 1 -14.92 -8.81 -16.69
N CYS A 2 -15.08 -9.83 -17.53
CA CYS A 2 -14.38 -9.98 -18.79
C CYS A 2 -15.40 -9.96 -19.94
N PRO A 3 -15.16 -9.19 -21.02
CA PRO A 3 -16.01 -9.24 -22.20
C PRO A 3 -15.87 -10.60 -22.89
N ALA A 4 -17.01 -11.22 -23.20
CA ALA A 4 -17.14 -12.45 -23.96
C ALA A 4 -18.13 -12.21 -25.09
N LEU A 5 -17.80 -12.65 -26.30
CA LEU A 5 -18.68 -12.52 -27.46
C LEU A 5 -19.66 -13.70 -27.47
N CYS A 6 -20.95 -13.41 -27.30
CA CYS A 6 -22.02 -14.36 -27.55
C CYS A 6 -22.58 -14.13 -28.95
N ALA A 7 -22.76 -15.20 -29.72
CA ALA A 7 -23.31 -15.11 -31.07
C ALA A 7 -24.76 -14.57 -31.09
N GLU A 8 -25.54 -14.86 -30.05
CA GLU A 8 -26.95 -14.44 -29.94
C GLU A 8 -27.12 -13.06 -29.30
N TYR A 9 -26.31 -12.74 -28.29
CA TYR A 9 -26.50 -11.56 -27.43
C TYR A 9 -25.37 -10.52 -27.53
N GLY A 10 -24.43 -10.69 -28.46
CA GLY A 10 -23.30 -9.77 -28.65
C GLY A 10 -22.27 -9.82 -27.51
N CYS A 11 -21.56 -8.71 -27.28
CA CYS A 11 -20.52 -8.63 -26.25
C CYS A 11 -21.14 -8.54 -24.84
N GLN A 12 -20.99 -9.60 -24.07
CA GLN A 12 -21.49 -9.71 -22.70
C GLN A 12 -20.34 -9.59 -21.71
N THR A 13 -20.56 -8.95 -20.57
CA THR A 13 -19.55 -8.84 -19.51
C THR A 13 -19.81 -9.87 -18.43
N LEU A 14 -18.99 -10.91 -18.36
CA LEU A 14 -19.19 -12.01 -17.42
C LEU A 14 -18.23 -11.92 -16.21
N PRO A 15 -18.68 -12.28 -15.00
CA PRO A 15 -17.77 -12.49 -13.89
C PRO A 15 -16.90 -13.71 -14.17
N VAL A 16 -15.59 -13.57 -13.97
CA VAL A 16 -14.62 -14.67 -14.12
C VAL A 16 -13.82 -14.79 -12.82
N PRO A 17 -13.53 -16.00 -12.34
CA PRO A 17 -12.85 -16.19 -11.05
C PRO A 17 -11.36 -15.81 -11.10
N TRP A 18 -10.76 -15.77 -12.30
CA TRP A 18 -9.33 -15.51 -12.48
C TRP A 18 -8.98 -14.04 -12.79
N ALA A 19 -9.94 -13.11 -12.87
CA ALA A 19 -9.65 -11.70 -13.12
C ALA A 19 -10.58 -10.76 -12.33
N GLY A 20 -10.00 -9.68 -11.79
CA GLY A 20 -10.76 -8.68 -11.05
C GLY A 20 -11.79 -7.94 -11.92
N PRO A 21 -12.80 -7.29 -11.31
CA PRO A 21 -13.70 -6.38 -12.03
C PRO A 21 -12.91 -5.30 -12.78
N GLY A 22 -13.16 -5.14 -14.08
CA GLY A 22 -12.48 -4.15 -14.93
C GLY A 22 -10.98 -4.36 -15.17
N SER A 23 -10.37 -5.45 -14.67
CA SER A 23 -8.97 -5.74 -14.94
C SER A 23 -8.79 -6.40 -16.30
N ARG A 24 -7.80 -5.93 -17.06
CA ARG A 24 -7.34 -6.56 -18.31
C ARG A 24 -6.38 -7.73 -18.07
N TYR A 25 -5.99 -7.94 -16.81
CA TYR A 25 -5.00 -8.94 -16.41
C TYR A 25 -5.62 -9.99 -15.49
N THR A 26 -5.10 -11.21 -15.57
CA THR A 26 -5.45 -12.28 -14.64
C THR A 26 -4.85 -11.99 -13.27
N LEU A 27 -5.51 -12.46 -12.20
CA LEU A 27 -5.03 -12.39 -10.83
C LEU A 27 -3.66 -13.06 -10.67
N LEU A 28 -3.40 -14.12 -11.46
CA LEU A 28 -2.10 -14.79 -11.49
C LEU A 28 -1.02 -13.87 -12.05
N PHE A 29 -1.27 -13.20 -13.18
CA PHE A 29 -0.32 -12.25 -13.76
C PHE A 29 -0.10 -11.04 -12.83
N GLU A 30 -1.17 -10.50 -12.24
CA GLU A 30 -1.04 -9.42 -11.24
C GLU A 30 -0.14 -9.86 -10.07
N SER A 31 -0.34 -11.07 -9.56
CA SER A 31 0.48 -11.63 -8.47
C SER A 31 1.96 -11.76 -8.87
N PHE A 32 2.23 -12.16 -10.11
CA PHE A 32 3.58 -12.26 -10.65
C PHE A 32 4.25 -10.88 -10.82
N VAL A 33 3.52 -9.88 -11.32
CA VAL A 33 4.01 -8.49 -11.38
C VAL A 33 4.36 -7.99 -9.97
N LEU A 34 3.50 -8.24 -8.98
CA LEU A 34 3.74 -7.84 -7.59
C LEU A 34 4.94 -8.54 -6.97
N SER A 35 5.21 -9.82 -7.28
CA SER A 35 6.40 -10.50 -6.77
C SER A 35 7.69 -9.87 -7.30
N TRP A 36 7.69 -9.41 -8.55
CA TRP A 36 8.82 -8.67 -9.12
C TRP A 36 8.99 -7.28 -8.52
N LEU A 37 7.89 -6.56 -8.29
CA LEU A 37 7.92 -5.22 -7.67
C LEU A 37 8.46 -5.22 -6.24
N LYS A 38 8.42 -6.36 -5.54
CA LYS A 38 9.04 -6.50 -4.20
C LYS A 38 10.57 -6.42 -4.23
N ILE A 39 11.19 -6.75 -5.35
CA ILE A 39 12.66 -6.90 -5.47
C ILE A 39 13.27 -6.02 -6.56
N SER A 40 12.45 -5.24 -7.28
CA SER A 40 12.89 -4.50 -8.47
C SER A 40 12.13 -3.19 -8.64
N THR A 41 12.65 -2.33 -9.52
CA THR A 41 12.02 -1.04 -9.82
C THR A 41 10.87 -1.20 -10.82
N VAL A 42 9.89 -0.28 -10.77
CA VAL A 42 8.76 -0.26 -11.72
C VAL A 42 9.25 -0.25 -13.17
N ASP A 43 10.34 0.46 -13.47
CA ASP A 43 10.91 0.53 -14.82
C ASP A 43 11.49 -0.82 -15.28
N ALA A 44 12.23 -1.52 -14.41
CA ALA A 44 12.76 -2.84 -14.71
C ALA A 44 11.63 -3.87 -14.96
N VAL A 45 10.59 -3.85 -14.12
CA VAL A 45 9.41 -4.73 -14.29
C VAL A 45 8.69 -4.43 -15.61
N ARG A 46 8.53 -3.16 -15.97
CA ARG A 46 7.93 -2.76 -17.25
C ARG A 46 8.76 -3.22 -18.44
N LYS A 47 10.08 -3.06 -18.39
CA LYS A 47 10.98 -3.51 -19.46
C LYS A 47 10.94 -5.03 -19.64
N GLN A 48 10.91 -5.77 -18.52
CA GLN A 48 10.93 -7.22 -18.53
C GLN A 48 9.57 -7.83 -18.95
N LEU A 49 8.49 -7.41 -18.33
CA LEU A 49 7.16 -8.01 -18.51
C LEU A 49 6.33 -7.32 -19.60
N LYS A 50 6.81 -6.18 -20.10
CA LYS A 50 6.16 -5.32 -21.11
C LYS A 50 4.78 -4.71 -20.75
N PRO A 51 4.33 -4.57 -19.49
CA PRO A 51 3.15 -3.78 -19.20
C PRO A 51 3.43 -2.28 -19.35
N SER A 52 2.38 -1.50 -19.66
CA SER A 52 2.44 -0.04 -19.59
C SER A 52 2.59 0.44 -18.14
N TRP A 53 3.01 1.69 -17.95
CA TRP A 53 3.13 2.26 -16.60
C TRP A 53 1.79 2.23 -15.86
N ASN A 54 0.72 2.72 -16.50
CA ASN A 54 -0.64 2.74 -15.96
C ASN A 54 -1.14 1.33 -15.60
N ALA A 55 -0.69 0.30 -16.33
CA ALA A 55 -1.04 -1.08 -16.01
C ALA A 55 -0.38 -1.52 -14.69
N VAL A 56 0.92 -1.29 -14.53
CA VAL A 56 1.65 -1.63 -13.30
C VAL A 56 1.10 -0.84 -12.11
N ASP A 57 0.89 0.45 -12.27
CA ASP A 57 0.29 1.33 -11.26
C ASP A 57 -1.11 0.84 -10.83
N GLY A 58 -1.98 0.56 -11.80
CA GLY A 58 -3.31 0.00 -11.52
C GLY A 58 -3.26 -1.34 -10.79
N ILE A 59 -2.30 -2.22 -11.13
CA ILE A 59 -2.09 -3.49 -10.43
C ILE A 59 -1.69 -3.23 -8.97
N MET A 60 -0.75 -2.32 -8.73
CA MET A 60 -0.32 -1.93 -7.38
C MET A 60 -1.48 -1.37 -6.56
N ILE A 61 -2.23 -0.39 -7.08
CA ILE A 61 -3.37 0.22 -6.39
C ILE A 61 -4.41 -0.84 -6.00
N ARG A 62 -4.77 -1.75 -6.93
CA ARG A 62 -5.70 -2.84 -6.64
C ARG A 62 -5.15 -3.82 -5.61
N ALA A 63 -3.86 -4.09 -5.63
CA ALA A 63 -3.21 -4.95 -4.65
C ALA A 63 -3.24 -4.34 -3.25
N VAL A 64 -2.91 -3.05 -3.12
CA VAL A 64 -2.98 -2.30 -1.86
C VAL A 64 -4.42 -2.26 -1.35
N LYS A 65 -5.39 -1.90 -2.19
CA LYS A 65 -6.82 -1.90 -1.81
C LYS A 65 -7.29 -3.26 -1.29
N ARG A 66 -6.88 -4.35 -1.95
CA ARG A 66 -7.17 -5.72 -1.49
C ARG A 66 -6.44 -6.06 -0.19
N GLY A 67 -5.21 -5.60 -0.01
CA GLY A 67 -4.43 -5.78 1.21
C GLY A 67 -5.11 -5.10 2.40
N LEU A 68 -5.42 -3.81 2.26
CA LEU A 68 -6.11 -3.01 3.28
C LEU A 68 -7.47 -3.63 3.66
N ALA A 69 -8.26 -4.08 2.68
CA ALA A 69 -9.55 -4.72 2.95
C ALA A 69 -9.45 -6.05 3.74
N ARG A 70 -8.28 -6.72 3.74
CA ARG A 70 -8.05 -7.93 4.55
C ARG A 70 -7.68 -7.62 6.00
N ILE A 71 -7.23 -6.40 6.30
CA ILE A 71 -6.85 -5.98 7.65
C ILE A 71 -8.13 -5.68 8.43
N LYS A 72 -8.65 -6.69 9.15
CA LYS A 72 -9.90 -6.59 9.93
C LYS A 72 -9.73 -5.98 11.32
N LYS A 73 -8.51 -5.97 11.85
CA LYS A 73 -8.14 -5.37 13.13
C LYS A 73 -6.79 -4.69 12.95
N PRO A 74 -6.54 -3.53 13.57
CA PRO A 74 -5.19 -3.00 13.64
C PRO A 74 -4.35 -4.06 14.35
N LEU A 75 -3.27 -4.50 13.71
CA LEU A 75 -2.34 -5.45 14.32
C LEU A 75 -1.88 -4.84 15.65
N PRO A 76 -1.80 -5.62 16.74
CA PRO A 76 -1.23 -5.14 17.99
C PRO A 76 0.26 -4.87 17.74
N ALA A 77 0.58 -3.64 17.36
CA ALA A 77 1.94 -3.20 17.06
C ALA A 77 2.66 -2.97 18.39
N CYS A 78 3.19 -4.05 18.96
CA CYS A 78 3.99 -3.98 20.18
C CYS A 78 5.27 -3.16 19.95
N HIS A 79 5.74 -3.11 18.70
CA HIS A 79 6.97 -2.46 18.31
C HIS A 79 6.72 -1.56 17.10
N MET A 80 6.61 -0.26 17.30
CA MET A 80 6.34 0.69 16.22
C MET A 80 7.61 1.41 15.78
N ASN A 81 7.73 1.63 14.47
CA ASN A 81 8.75 2.44 13.83
C ASN A 81 8.07 3.59 13.09
N VAL A 82 8.59 4.79 13.28
CA VAL A 82 8.07 6.02 12.68
C VAL A 82 9.18 6.61 11.81
N ASP A 83 8.99 6.54 10.50
CA ASP A 83 9.95 7.04 9.53
C ASP A 83 9.38 8.28 8.84
N GLU A 84 10.11 9.38 8.88
CA GLU A 84 9.80 10.55 8.06
C GLU A 84 10.47 10.44 6.71
N ILE A 85 9.72 10.70 5.63
CA ILE A 85 10.26 10.71 4.28
C ILE A 85 9.99 12.06 3.64
N ALA A 86 11.06 12.81 3.35
CA ALA A 86 10.96 14.04 2.60
C ALA A 86 10.70 13.73 1.12
N PHE A 87 9.59 14.22 0.58
CA PHE A 87 9.21 14.01 -0.82
C PHE A 87 9.07 15.34 -1.58
N LYS A 88 9.78 15.43 -2.72
CA LYS A 88 9.85 16.61 -3.60
C LYS A 88 10.59 17.80 -2.98
N LYS A 89 11.18 18.64 -3.84
CA LYS A 89 11.72 19.95 -3.46
C LYS A 89 10.58 20.81 -2.88
N GLY A 90 10.76 21.34 -1.68
CA GLY A 90 9.74 22.17 -1.01
C GLY A 90 9.18 21.61 0.29
N HIS A 91 9.95 20.83 1.06
CA HIS A 91 9.65 20.54 2.46
C HIS A 91 8.30 19.84 2.72
N ARG A 92 7.87 18.94 1.83
CA ARG A 92 6.74 18.04 2.09
C ARG A 92 7.26 16.73 2.65
N TYR A 93 6.62 16.25 3.71
CA TYR A 93 7.02 15.06 4.44
C TYR A 93 5.84 14.12 4.52
N ILE A 94 6.13 12.84 4.46
CA ILE A 94 5.17 11.78 4.74
C ILE A 94 5.73 11.04 5.95
N THR A 95 4.92 10.92 7.00
CA THR A 95 5.26 10.09 8.15
C THR A 95 4.68 8.70 7.92
N VAL A 96 5.56 7.70 7.92
CA VAL A 96 5.23 6.29 7.76
C VAL A 96 5.32 5.64 9.12
N ILE A 97 4.19 5.12 9.62
CA ILE A 97 4.14 4.35 10.87
C ILE A 97 4.08 2.88 10.49
N SER A 98 5.04 2.09 10.96
CA SER A 98 5.15 0.67 10.64
C SER A 98 5.39 -0.19 11.89
N ASP A 99 5.06 -1.47 11.81
CA ASP A 99 5.43 -2.47 12.82
C ASP A 99 6.85 -3.02 12.56
N ARG A 100 7.40 -3.77 13.51
CA ARG A 100 8.70 -4.46 13.39
C ARG A 100 8.80 -5.37 12.16
N ASP A 101 7.68 -5.94 11.73
CA ASP A 101 7.61 -6.80 10.55
C ASP A 101 7.57 -6.01 9.22
N GLY A 102 7.64 -4.67 9.27
CA GLY A 102 7.60 -3.79 8.10
C GLY A 102 6.20 -3.56 7.54
N HIS A 103 5.16 -3.90 8.29
CA HIS A 103 3.78 -3.59 7.91
C HIS A 103 3.48 -2.11 8.12
N ALA A 104 3.11 -1.38 7.07
CA ALA A 104 2.64 0.00 7.19
C ALA A 104 1.27 0.02 7.90
N LEU A 105 1.24 0.64 9.08
CA LEU A 105 0.06 0.81 9.93
C LEU A 105 -0.69 2.10 9.61
N ALA A 106 0.04 3.17 9.32
CA ALA A 106 -0.51 4.45 8.89
C ALA A 106 0.46 5.23 8.02
N LEU A 107 -0.11 6.10 7.18
CA LEU A 107 0.57 7.09 6.36
C LEU A 107 -0.15 8.42 6.62
N THR A 108 0.59 9.41 7.09
CA THR A 108 0.03 10.75 7.33
C THR A 108 0.80 11.78 6.51
N ASP A 109 0.03 12.66 5.87
CA ASP A 109 0.53 13.78 5.10
C ASP A 109 0.83 14.95 6.04
N ASP A 110 1.84 14.83 6.90
CA ASP A 110 2.36 15.95 7.72
C ASP A 110 3.64 15.51 8.45
N ARG A 111 4.26 16.43 9.20
CA ARG A 111 5.51 16.18 9.92
C ARG A 111 5.28 15.62 11.33
N GLY A 112 6.24 14.80 11.77
CA GLY A 112 6.67 14.75 13.16
C GLY A 112 5.67 14.22 14.18
N ILE A 113 5.85 14.72 15.39
CA ILE A 113 5.11 14.32 16.60
C ILE A 113 3.61 14.52 16.42
N GLU A 114 3.15 15.54 15.70
CA GLU A 114 1.71 15.80 15.51
C GLU A 114 1.04 14.70 14.68
N SER A 115 1.70 14.25 13.61
CA SER A 115 1.27 13.10 12.82
C SER A 115 1.18 11.82 13.64
N LEU A 116 2.20 11.58 14.48
CA LEU A 116 2.22 10.44 15.39
C LEU A 116 1.12 10.55 16.46
N ALA A 117 0.95 11.72 17.07
CA ALA A 117 -0.08 11.97 18.08
C ALA A 117 -1.48 11.74 17.50
N SER A 118 -1.74 12.28 16.29
CA SER A 118 -2.99 12.05 15.56
C SER A 118 -3.25 10.56 15.35
N TYR A 119 -2.24 9.80 14.93
CA TYR A 119 -2.38 8.34 14.82
C TYR A 119 -2.65 7.66 16.16
N LEU A 120 -1.91 8.01 17.21
CA LEU A 120 -2.12 7.43 18.55
C LEU A 120 -3.54 7.72 19.09
N HIS A 121 -4.12 8.87 18.77
CA HIS A 121 -5.51 9.20 19.12
C HIS A 121 -6.55 8.30 18.41
N THR A 122 -6.19 7.65 17.30
CA THR A 122 -7.07 6.67 16.65
C THR A 122 -7.04 5.29 17.31
N LEU A 123 -6.07 5.05 18.20
CA LEU A 123 -5.91 3.76 18.88
C LEU A 123 -6.78 3.68 20.13
N THR A 124 -7.19 2.46 20.45
CA THR A 124 -7.90 2.16 21.71
C THR A 124 -6.92 2.06 22.87
N ASP A 125 -7.41 2.25 24.11
CA ASP A 125 -6.58 2.14 25.33
C ASP A 125 -5.83 0.80 25.41
N GLY A 126 -6.49 -0.30 25.01
CA GLY A 126 -5.86 -1.63 24.98
C GLY A 126 -4.73 -1.76 23.97
N GLN A 127 -4.77 -0.99 22.87
CA GLN A 127 -3.69 -0.94 21.88
C GLN A 127 -2.55 -0.04 22.35
N LEU A 128 -2.86 1.09 22.99
CA LEU A 128 -1.86 1.97 23.57
C LEU A 128 -1.03 1.26 24.65
N LEU A 129 -1.69 0.49 25.52
CA LEU A 129 -1.03 -0.33 26.54
C LEU A 129 -0.19 -1.48 25.96
N ALA A 130 -0.49 -1.92 24.75
CA ALA A 130 0.26 -2.99 24.09
C ALA A 130 1.58 -2.49 23.46
N ILE A 131 1.75 -1.18 23.27
CA ILE A 131 2.97 -0.59 22.72
C ILE A 131 4.10 -0.76 23.75
N LYS A 132 5.15 -1.50 23.37
CA LYS A 132 6.35 -1.71 24.20
C LYS A 132 7.50 -0.80 23.80
N THR A 133 7.65 -0.56 22.50
CA THR A 133 8.74 0.26 21.98
C THR A 133 8.26 1.12 20.82
N LEU A 134 8.75 2.35 20.79
CA LEU A 134 8.58 3.27 19.67
C LEU A 134 9.96 3.76 19.24
N SER A 135 10.30 3.58 17.97
CA SER A 135 11.48 4.15 17.35
C SER A 135 11.06 5.21 16.35
N MET A 136 11.79 6.33 16.28
CA MET A 136 11.49 7.42 15.35
C MET A 136 12.76 7.91 14.68
N VAL A 137 12.73 8.03 13.36
CA VAL A 137 13.82 8.56 12.54
C VAL A 137 13.30 9.79 11.77
N SER A 138 13.89 10.95 12.06
CA SER A 138 13.54 12.22 11.44
C SER A 138 14.59 12.65 10.41
N VAL A 139 14.14 13.21 9.28
CA VAL A 139 15.03 13.68 8.21
C VAL A 139 15.50 15.12 8.52
N ASN A 140 16.55 15.19 9.34
CA ASN A 140 17.37 16.36 9.69
C ASN A 140 16.77 17.41 10.65
N GLY A 141 17.21 17.36 11.92
CA GLY A 141 17.81 18.50 12.62
C GLY A 141 17.06 19.84 12.72
N ALA A 142 15.73 19.87 12.78
CA ALA A 142 14.98 21.06 13.17
C ALA A 142 14.52 20.92 14.64
N PRO A 143 14.66 21.97 15.48
CA PRO A 143 14.37 21.86 16.90
C PRO A 143 12.87 21.62 17.09
N TYR A 144 12.54 20.79 18.07
CA TYR A 144 11.24 20.84 18.74
C TYR A 144 10.99 22.24 19.29
#